data_AF-A0A7V8E5Z1-F1
#
_entry.id   AF-A0A7V8E5Z1-F1
#
_cell.length_a   1.000
_cell.length_b   1.000
_cell.length_c   1.000
_cell.angle_alpha   90.00
_cell.angle_beta   90.00
_cell.angle_gamma   90.00
#
_symmetry.space_group_name_H-M   'P 1'
#
loop_
_entity.id
_entity.type
_entity.pdbx_description
1 polymer ?
#
loop_
_entity_poly.entity_id
_entity_poly.type
_entity_poly.pdbx_seq_one_letter_code
_entity_poly.pdbx_strand_id
1 'polypeptide(L)'
;MKRFLVPALALAIIAGCGKDDSSSSSSGGSSGGSTSSGASQKTPEEAFKDMQARVLAKDGKGLWNCICEKSRKKMTESDEARKQMDQLKGMPDEQLGVIVKDMGVTPAEFKKLSNEEIMLLQMNQVVKEESEQKKARETKWKEAKIDGDKAIATTIEADGKEEKAALVKEGGTWKIDIEETDKLKEK
;
A
#
# COMPACT_ATOMS: atom_id res chain seq x y z
N MET A 1 -17.36 -2.60 -15.57
CA MET A 1 -16.83 -1.38 -14.91
C MET A 1 -15.40 -1.69 -14.49
N LYS A 2 -14.41 -0.97 -15.03
CA LYS A 2 -13.00 -1.12 -14.63
C LYS A 2 -12.89 -0.67 -13.17
N ARG A 3 -12.48 -1.57 -12.28
CA ARG A 3 -12.31 -1.30 -10.85
C ARG A 3 -11.39 -0.09 -10.69
N PHE A 4 -11.88 0.92 -9.96
CA PHE A 4 -11.15 2.15 -9.66
C PHE A 4 -9.86 1.79 -8.90
N LEU A 5 -8.73 2.27 -9.43
CA LEU A 5 -7.41 1.62 -9.35
C LEU A 5 -6.53 2.08 -8.17
N VAL A 6 -7.08 2.85 -7.24
CA VAL A 6 -6.27 3.60 -6.27
C VAL A 6 -6.12 2.92 -4.90
N PRO A 7 -7.10 2.16 -4.37
CA PRO A 7 -6.92 1.42 -3.12
C PRO A 7 -6.11 0.13 -3.28
N ALA A 8 -6.03 -0.38 -4.52
CA ALA A 8 -5.32 -1.61 -4.84
C ALA A 8 -3.79 -1.46 -4.77
N LEU A 9 -3.21 -0.25 -4.76
CA LEU A 9 -1.75 -0.08 -4.93
C LEU A 9 -0.96 -0.13 -3.61
N ALA A 10 -1.47 0.51 -2.55
CA ALA A 10 -0.87 0.42 -1.22
C ALA A 10 -1.01 -0.97 -0.60
N LEU A 11 -2.08 -1.68 -0.99
CA LEU A 11 -2.30 -3.07 -0.64
C LEU A 11 -1.78 -4.04 -1.70
N ALA A 12 -1.53 -3.73 -2.98
CA ALA A 12 -0.85 -4.64 -3.92
C ALA A 12 0.61 -4.96 -3.54
N ILE A 13 1.12 -4.33 -2.50
CA ILE A 13 2.42 -4.59 -1.88
C ILE A 13 2.29 -5.61 -0.72
N ILE A 14 1.06 -5.82 -0.23
CA ILE A 14 0.64 -6.80 0.80
C ILE A 14 -0.37 -7.84 0.23
N ALA A 15 -0.90 -7.60 -0.97
CA ALA A 15 -2.11 -8.19 -1.50
C ALA A 15 -2.19 -8.05 -3.03
N GLY A 16 -1.43 -8.89 -3.73
CA GLY A 16 -1.34 -8.95 -5.18
C GLY A 16 -2.68 -8.80 -5.90
N CYS A 17 -2.68 -7.93 -6.91
CA CYS A 17 -3.65 -8.00 -8.00
C CYS A 17 -3.02 -8.86 -9.09
N GLY A 18 -3.46 -10.11 -9.15
CA GLY A 18 -3.06 -11.10 -10.13
C GLY A 18 -3.52 -10.76 -11.55
N LYS A 19 -2.60 -10.99 -12.48
CA LYS A 19 -2.89 -11.70 -13.72
C LYS A 19 -1.69 -12.62 -13.99
N ASP A 20 -1.97 -13.91 -14.02
CA ASP A 20 -1.02 -15.00 -14.21
C ASP A 20 -0.25 -14.91 -15.53
N ASP A 21 1.05 -15.23 -15.49
CA ASP A 21 1.60 -16.40 -16.19
C ASP A 21 3.05 -16.71 -15.75
N SER A 22 3.19 -17.88 -15.13
CA SER A 22 4.32 -18.84 -15.20
C SER A 22 5.77 -18.49 -14.78
N SER A 23 6.27 -19.35 -13.89
CA SER A 23 7.58 -20.04 -13.87
C SER A 23 8.69 -19.57 -12.92
N SER A 24 9.34 -20.60 -12.37
CA SER A 24 10.14 -20.73 -11.14
C SER A 24 11.63 -20.34 -11.23
N SER A 25 12.27 -20.02 -10.11
CA SER A 25 13.48 -20.74 -9.59
C SER A 25 14.10 -20.10 -8.34
N SER A 26 14.82 -20.93 -7.59
CA SER A 26 15.25 -20.84 -6.18
C SER A 26 16.67 -20.30 -5.92
N SER A 27 17.06 -20.26 -4.63
CA SER A 27 18.38 -19.99 -3.98
C SER A 27 18.63 -18.52 -3.62
N GLY A 28 19.17 -18.10 -2.47
CA GLY A 28 19.84 -18.74 -1.33
C GLY A 28 20.93 -17.75 -0.85
N GLY A 29 21.06 -17.49 0.46
CA GLY A 29 22.23 -16.74 0.99
C GLY A 29 22.00 -15.89 2.23
N SER A 30 22.59 -16.32 3.34
CA SER A 30 22.58 -15.73 4.68
C SER A 30 23.46 -14.47 4.86
N SER A 31 23.04 -13.69 5.88
CA SER A 31 23.84 -13.03 6.93
C SER A 31 24.89 -11.95 6.58
N GLY A 32 24.69 -10.76 7.16
CA GLY A 32 25.74 -9.78 7.41
C GLY A 32 25.23 -8.68 8.35
N GLY A 33 25.66 -8.73 9.62
CA GLY A 33 25.27 -7.76 10.65
C GLY A 33 26.03 -6.45 10.57
N SER A 34 25.51 -5.42 11.24
CA SER A 34 26.29 -4.32 11.80
C SER A 34 25.49 -3.62 12.90
N THR A 35 26.08 -3.63 14.10
CA THR A 35 25.63 -2.96 15.31
C THR A 35 25.88 -1.45 15.20
N SER A 36 24.83 -0.64 15.41
CA SER A 36 25.01 0.75 15.83
C SER A 36 23.99 1.06 16.93
N SER A 37 24.52 1.48 18.08
CA SER A 37 23.75 1.88 19.27
C SER A 37 23.19 3.28 19.07
N GLY A 38 21.87 3.37 18.96
CA GLY A 38 21.12 4.63 18.94
C GLY A 38 19.65 4.36 18.66
N ALA A 39 18.81 4.45 19.70
CA ALA A 39 17.34 4.31 19.67
C ALA A 39 16.82 3.27 18.67
N SER A 40 16.70 1.99 19.08
CA SER A 40 16.27 0.85 18.24
C SER A 40 15.33 1.25 17.11
N GLN A 41 15.90 1.56 15.95
CA GLN A 41 15.13 1.96 14.78
C GLN A 41 14.52 0.69 14.21
N LYS A 42 13.21 0.70 13.97
CA LYS A 42 12.52 -0.46 13.42
C LYS A 42 13.21 -0.92 12.15
N THR A 43 13.37 -2.21 11.99
CA THR A 43 13.83 -2.87 10.77
C THR A 43 12.74 -2.82 9.69
N PRO A 44 13.10 -3.06 8.41
CA PRO A 44 12.10 -3.24 7.35
C PRO A 44 11.05 -4.33 7.68
N GLU A 45 11.47 -5.42 8.32
CA GLU A 45 10.59 -6.51 8.72
C GLU A 45 9.60 -6.07 9.81
N GLU A 46 10.05 -5.31 10.80
CA GLU A 46 9.16 -4.76 11.84
C GLU A 46 8.15 -3.77 11.26
N ALA A 47 8.56 -2.96 10.29
CA ALA A 47 7.63 -2.09 9.57
C ALA A 47 6.60 -2.89 8.75
N PHE A 48 7.01 -3.99 8.12
CA PHE A 48 6.09 -4.92 7.46
C PHE A 48 5.05 -5.50 8.43
N LYS A 49 5.49 -5.96 9.61
CA LYS A 49 4.59 -6.46 10.66
C LYS A 49 3.64 -5.39 11.17
N ASP A 50 4.11 -4.15 11.33
CA ASP A 50 3.25 -3.01 11.70
C ASP A 50 2.17 -2.76 10.64
N MET A 51 2.51 -2.86 9.35
CA MET A 51 1.55 -2.70 8.25
C MET A 51 0.49 -3.80 8.26
N GLN A 52 0.89 -5.06 8.41
CA GLN A 52 -0.05 -6.17 8.60
C GLN A 52 -0.97 -5.91 9.80
N ALA A 53 -0.40 -5.51 10.95
CA ALA A 53 -1.17 -5.23 12.15
C ALA A 53 -2.23 -4.13 11.92
N ARG A 54 -1.91 -3.08 11.15
CA ARG A 54 -2.87 -2.01 10.81
C ARG A 54 -4.00 -2.50 9.90
N VAL A 55 -3.70 -3.33 8.90
CA VAL A 55 -4.74 -3.97 8.07
C VAL A 55 -5.66 -4.82 8.94
N LEU A 56 -5.10 -5.68 9.80
CA LEU A 56 -5.87 -6.56 10.68
C LEU A 56 -6.66 -5.79 11.74
N ALA A 57 -6.15 -4.64 12.18
CA ALA A 57 -6.84 -3.73 13.10
C ALA A 57 -7.85 -2.81 12.40
N LYS A 58 -8.00 -2.91 11.07
CA LYS A 58 -8.87 -2.03 10.25
C LYS A 58 -8.51 -0.54 10.40
N ASP A 59 -7.23 -0.25 10.63
CA ASP A 59 -6.68 1.09 10.82
C ASP A 59 -6.17 1.67 9.49
N GLY A 60 -7.10 2.16 8.66
CA GLY A 60 -6.78 2.73 7.35
C GLY A 60 -5.93 3.99 7.44
N LYS A 61 -6.14 4.84 8.45
CA LYS A 61 -5.28 6.02 8.70
C LYS A 61 -3.86 5.60 9.09
N GLY A 62 -3.73 4.58 9.91
CA GLY A 62 -2.44 3.98 10.21
C GLY A 62 -1.73 3.47 8.98
N LEU A 63 -2.45 2.72 8.14
CA LEU A 63 -1.90 2.17 6.90
C LEU A 63 -1.47 3.29 5.94
N TRP A 64 -2.25 4.37 5.82
CA TRP A 64 -1.86 5.58 5.09
C TRP A 64 -0.53 6.17 5.58
N ASN A 65 -0.28 6.13 6.89
CA ASN A 65 0.97 6.63 7.47
C ASN A 65 2.18 5.73 7.24
N CYS A 66 1.96 4.49 6.81
CA CYS A 66 3.02 3.59 6.37
C CYS A 66 3.47 3.89 4.93
N ILE A 67 2.81 4.80 4.21
CA ILE A 67 3.19 5.21 2.86
C ILE A 67 4.09 6.45 2.96
N CYS A 68 5.17 6.45 2.18
CA CYS A 68 6.13 7.55 2.16
C CYS A 68 5.49 8.85 1.68
N GLU A 69 6.00 9.99 2.14
CA GLU A 69 5.41 11.30 1.83
C GLU A 69 5.35 11.54 0.32
N LYS A 70 6.42 11.19 -0.39
CA LYS A 70 6.50 11.30 -1.85
C LYS A 70 5.38 10.52 -2.55
N SER A 71 5.15 9.27 -2.15
CA SER A 71 4.09 8.44 -2.72
C SER A 71 2.70 8.99 -2.39
N ARG A 72 2.49 9.50 -1.16
CA ARG A 72 1.22 10.15 -0.79
C ARG A 72 0.93 11.36 -1.65
N LYS A 73 1.90 12.26 -1.82
CA LYS A 73 1.78 13.41 -2.72
C LYS A 73 1.48 12.99 -4.15
N LYS A 74 2.14 11.95 -4.67
CA LYS A 74 1.81 11.46 -6.01
C LYS A 74 0.35 11.02 -6.12
N MET A 75 -0.17 10.30 -5.13
CA MET A 75 -1.56 9.82 -5.14
C MET A 75 -2.61 10.92 -4.92
N THR A 76 -2.25 12.06 -4.31
CA THR A 76 -3.21 13.14 -3.99
C THR A 76 -3.05 14.39 -4.84
N GLU A 77 -1.84 14.66 -5.32
CA GLU A 77 -1.44 15.94 -5.93
C GLU A 77 -0.94 15.82 -7.38
N SER A 78 -0.68 14.63 -7.91
CA SER A 78 -0.33 14.48 -9.34
C SER A 78 -1.46 14.96 -10.25
N ASP A 79 -1.12 15.37 -11.47
CA ASP A 79 -2.12 15.82 -12.45
C ASP A 79 -3.09 14.68 -12.81
N GLU A 80 -2.58 13.44 -12.88
CA GLU A 80 -3.40 12.25 -13.07
C GLU A 80 -4.36 12.03 -11.90
N ALA A 81 -3.86 12.13 -10.65
CA ALA A 81 -4.71 12.00 -9.46
C ALA A 81 -5.78 13.09 -9.40
N ARG A 82 -5.41 14.35 -9.65
CA ARG A 82 -6.35 15.47 -9.70
C ARG A 82 -7.42 15.25 -10.76
N LYS A 83 -7.02 14.88 -11.98
CA LYS A 83 -7.95 14.59 -13.08
C LYS A 83 -8.90 13.45 -12.73
N GLN A 84 -8.41 12.38 -12.11
CA GLN A 84 -9.26 11.26 -11.67
C GLN A 84 -10.25 11.69 -10.58
N MET A 85 -9.80 12.48 -9.60
CA MET A 85 -10.66 12.97 -8.52
C MET A 85 -11.70 13.97 -9.03
N ASP A 86 -11.32 14.85 -9.96
CA ASP A 86 -12.25 15.78 -10.61
C ASP A 86 -13.30 15.04 -11.43
N GLN A 87 -12.92 13.98 -12.15
CA GLN A 87 -13.86 13.11 -12.86
C GLN A 87 -14.84 12.45 -11.89
N LEU A 88 -14.35 11.94 -10.75
CA LEU A 88 -15.19 11.30 -9.75
C LEU A 88 -16.15 12.29 -9.08
N LYS A 89 -15.67 13.49 -8.73
CA LYS A 89 -16.48 14.57 -8.18
C LYS A 89 -17.46 15.18 -9.19
N GLY A 90 -17.15 15.11 -10.48
CA GLY A 90 -18.00 15.55 -11.58
C GLY A 90 -19.14 14.59 -11.92
N MET A 91 -19.19 13.40 -11.31
CA MET A 91 -20.25 12.43 -11.58
C MET A 91 -21.64 12.92 -11.11
N PRO A 92 -22.73 12.48 -11.78
CA PRO A 92 -24.08 12.65 -11.27
C PRO A 92 -24.24 12.00 -9.89
N ASP A 93 -25.02 12.64 -9.01
CA ASP A 93 -25.18 12.20 -7.62
C ASP A 93 -25.70 10.77 -7.50
N GLU A 94 -26.53 10.32 -8.44
CA GLU A 94 -27.01 8.93 -8.50
C GLU A 94 -25.87 7.92 -8.69
N GLN A 95 -24.92 8.22 -9.58
CA GLN A 95 -23.77 7.35 -9.85
C GLN A 95 -22.75 7.44 -8.72
N LEU A 96 -22.46 8.67 -8.27
CA LEU A 96 -21.55 8.89 -7.16
C LEU A 96 -22.06 8.23 -5.89
N GLY A 97 -23.38 8.28 -5.64
CA GLY A 97 -24.05 7.64 -4.51
C GLY A 97 -23.78 6.15 -4.40
N VAL A 98 -23.71 5.44 -5.53
CA VAL A 98 -23.34 4.00 -5.54
C VAL A 98 -21.91 3.80 -5.09
N ILE A 99 -20.99 4.68 -5.48
CA ILE A 99 -19.56 4.58 -5.17
C ILE A 99 -19.28 4.92 -3.70
N VAL A 100 -19.91 5.98 -3.19
CA VAL A 100 -19.61 6.52 -1.86
C VAL A 100 -20.44 5.89 -0.74
N LYS A 101 -21.45 5.09 -1.09
CA LYS A 101 -22.32 4.40 -0.13
C LYS A 101 -21.52 3.64 0.92
N ASP A 102 -20.56 2.84 0.48
CA ASP A 102 -19.76 1.99 1.37
C ASP A 102 -18.68 2.79 2.12
N MET A 103 -18.42 4.02 1.68
CA MET A 103 -17.53 4.97 2.37
C MET A 103 -18.24 5.75 3.49
N GLY A 104 -19.57 5.62 3.61
CA GLY A 104 -20.36 6.23 4.68
C GLY A 104 -20.51 7.74 4.56
N VAL A 105 -20.39 8.30 3.35
CA VAL A 105 -20.58 9.74 3.07
C VAL A 105 -21.61 9.93 1.96
N THR A 106 -22.29 11.08 1.96
CA THR A 106 -23.20 11.46 0.87
C THR A 106 -22.43 11.97 -0.36
N PRO A 107 -23.03 11.97 -1.56
CA PRO A 107 -22.43 12.59 -2.74
C PRO A 107 -22.03 14.06 -2.52
N ALA A 108 -22.87 14.82 -1.81
CA ALA A 108 -22.64 16.23 -1.52
C ALA A 108 -21.47 16.45 -0.55
N GLU A 109 -21.29 15.57 0.44
CA GLU A 109 -20.12 15.60 1.34
C GLU A 109 -18.86 15.18 0.59
N PHE A 110 -18.92 14.09 -0.18
CA PHE A 110 -17.79 13.58 -0.95
C PHE A 110 -17.18 14.64 -1.88
N LYS A 111 -18.03 15.42 -2.57
CA LYS A 111 -17.57 16.49 -3.48
C LYS A 111 -16.79 17.60 -2.77
N LYS A 112 -16.95 17.77 -1.46
CA LYS A 112 -16.27 18.79 -0.64
C LYS A 112 -14.96 18.30 -0.03
N LEU A 113 -14.71 16.99 -0.03
CA LEU A 113 -13.50 16.41 0.55
C LEU A 113 -12.26 16.77 -0.27
N SER A 114 -11.14 16.95 0.41
CA SER A 114 -9.81 16.97 -0.22
C SER A 114 -9.48 15.60 -0.83
N ASN A 115 -8.51 15.58 -1.75
CA ASN A 115 -8.06 14.33 -2.34
C ASN A 115 -7.47 13.38 -1.28
N GLU A 116 -6.78 13.91 -0.27
CA GLU A 116 -6.27 13.11 0.84
C GLU A 116 -7.39 12.48 1.68
N GLU A 117 -8.44 13.23 2.00
CA GLU A 117 -9.60 12.67 2.72
C GLU A 117 -10.30 11.57 1.93
N ILE A 118 -10.41 11.73 0.60
CA ILE A 118 -10.94 10.67 -0.28
C ILE A 118 -10.05 9.43 -0.24
N MET A 119 -8.72 9.60 -0.29
CA MET A 119 -7.77 8.49 -0.17
C MET A 119 -7.88 7.79 1.18
N LEU A 120 -8.07 8.53 2.26
CA LEU A 120 -8.29 7.96 3.59
C LEU A 120 -9.60 7.19 3.69
N LEU A 121 -10.69 7.68 3.11
CA LEU A 121 -11.96 6.95 3.02
C LEU A 121 -11.80 5.64 2.25
N GLN A 122 -11.09 5.68 1.12
CA GLN A 122 -10.75 4.49 0.34
C GLN A 122 -9.94 3.51 1.19
N MET A 123 -8.86 3.97 1.83
CA MET A 123 -8.02 3.11 2.67
C MET A 123 -8.80 2.44 3.81
N ASN A 124 -9.69 3.20 4.47
CA ASN A 124 -10.58 2.68 5.50
C ASN A 124 -11.55 1.62 4.97
N GLN A 125 -11.92 1.67 3.70
CA GLN A 125 -12.73 0.63 3.08
C GLN A 125 -11.90 -0.62 2.78
N VAL A 126 -10.71 -0.47 2.20
CA VAL A 126 -9.87 -1.63 1.85
C VAL A 126 -9.54 -2.47 3.07
N VAL A 127 -9.12 -1.85 4.17
CA VAL A 127 -8.77 -2.58 5.39
C VAL A 127 -9.96 -3.33 6.01
N LYS A 128 -11.20 -3.01 5.62
CA LYS A 128 -12.40 -3.74 6.04
C LYS A 128 -12.71 -4.94 5.15
N GLU A 129 -12.15 -5.02 3.95
CA GLU A 129 -12.35 -6.16 3.06
C GLU A 129 -11.74 -7.44 3.64
N GLU A 130 -12.52 -8.52 3.65
CA GLU A 130 -12.07 -9.80 4.21
C GLU A 130 -10.93 -10.42 3.41
N SER A 131 -10.95 -10.27 2.08
CA SER A 131 -9.85 -10.70 1.21
C SER A 131 -8.53 -10.07 1.60
N GLU A 132 -8.54 -8.79 1.95
CA GLU A 132 -7.35 -8.01 2.29
C GLU A 132 -6.84 -8.37 3.68
N GLN A 133 -7.75 -8.58 4.64
CA GLN A 133 -7.39 -9.14 5.95
C GLN A 133 -6.81 -10.55 5.82
N LYS A 134 -7.36 -11.41 4.95
CA LYS A 134 -6.85 -12.76 4.71
C LYS A 134 -5.43 -12.71 4.14
N LYS A 135 -5.21 -11.93 3.08
CA LYS A 135 -3.88 -11.75 2.47
C LYS A 135 -2.87 -11.20 3.48
N ALA A 136 -3.26 -10.25 4.32
CA ALA A 136 -2.40 -9.76 5.39
C ALA A 136 -2.02 -10.83 6.42
N ARG A 137 -2.86 -11.83 6.70
CA ARG A 137 -2.52 -12.97 7.58
C ARG A 137 -1.60 -13.99 6.90
N GLU A 138 -1.77 -14.17 5.61
CA GLU A 138 -1.13 -15.25 4.85
C GLU A 138 0.23 -14.84 4.29
N THR A 139 0.44 -13.55 4.03
CA THR A 139 1.70 -13.02 3.50
C THR A 139 2.81 -13.12 4.54
N LYS A 140 3.96 -13.63 4.13
CA LYS A 140 5.14 -13.82 4.97
C LYS A 140 6.31 -12.99 4.47
N TRP A 141 7.10 -12.50 5.42
CA TRP A 141 8.38 -11.89 5.13
C TRP A 141 9.39 -12.95 4.65
N LYS A 142 10.12 -12.66 3.58
CA LYS A 142 11.24 -13.51 3.12
C LYS A 142 12.57 -12.87 3.48
N GLU A 143 12.84 -11.68 2.95
CA GLU A 143 14.10 -10.97 3.12
C GLU A 143 13.97 -9.48 2.77
N ALA A 144 14.98 -8.68 3.09
CA ALA A 144 15.17 -7.38 2.47
C ALA A 144 16.63 -7.11 2.14
N LYS A 145 16.86 -6.48 0.98
CA LYS A 145 18.15 -5.90 0.61
C LYS A 145 18.13 -4.45 1.01
N ILE A 146 18.96 -4.09 2.00
CA ILE A 146 19.03 -2.73 2.56
C ILE A 146 20.23 -2.01 1.95
N ASP A 147 20.00 -0.78 1.47
CA ASP A 147 21.00 0.14 0.96
C ASP A 147 20.76 1.53 1.60
N GLY A 148 21.45 1.78 2.71
CA GLY A 148 21.28 2.99 3.52
C GLY A 148 19.84 3.17 3.99
N ASP A 149 19.21 4.26 3.55
CA ASP A 149 17.83 4.62 3.88
C ASP A 149 16.80 4.03 2.90
N LYS A 150 17.20 3.08 2.04
CA LYS A 150 16.33 2.37 1.12
C LYS A 150 16.41 0.87 1.37
N ALA A 151 15.32 0.17 1.10
CA ALA A 151 15.32 -1.28 1.09
C ALA A 151 14.39 -1.81 0.00
N ILE A 152 14.73 -2.98 -0.54
CA ILE A 152 13.81 -3.79 -1.33
C ILE A 152 13.47 -5.01 -0.51
N ALA A 153 12.24 -5.06 -0.01
CA ALA A 153 11.71 -6.21 0.70
C ALA A 153 11.10 -7.21 -0.28
N THR A 154 11.28 -8.49 0.01
CA THR A 154 10.62 -9.59 -0.69
C THR A 154 9.66 -10.27 0.29
N THR A 155 8.42 -10.45 -0.12
CA THR A 155 7.38 -11.17 0.62
C THR A 155 6.87 -12.36 -0.18
N ILE A 156 6.29 -13.34 0.51
CA ILE A 156 5.71 -14.55 -0.09
C ILE A 156 4.23 -14.61 0.29
N GLU A 157 3.34 -14.69 -0.69
CA GLU A 157 1.90 -14.89 -0.50
C GLU A 157 1.55 -16.38 -0.22
N ALA A 158 0.30 -16.65 0.17
CA ALA A 158 -0.17 -18.01 0.50
C ALA A 158 -0.07 -19.00 -0.67
N ASP A 159 -0.16 -18.50 -1.90
CA ASP A 159 -0.01 -19.25 -3.14
C ASP A 159 1.47 -19.49 -3.54
N GLY A 160 2.41 -19.01 -2.73
CA GLY A 160 3.85 -19.10 -2.97
C GLY A 160 4.38 -18.02 -3.91
N LYS A 161 3.55 -17.04 -4.31
CA LYS A 161 3.99 -15.93 -5.16
C LYS A 161 4.90 -14.98 -4.39
N GLU A 162 6.03 -14.64 -4.99
CA GLU A 162 6.94 -13.62 -4.46
C GLU A 162 6.55 -12.24 -4.97
N GLU A 163 6.48 -11.28 -4.04
CA GLU A 163 6.23 -9.87 -4.32
C GLU A 163 7.39 -9.05 -3.77
N LYS A 164 7.71 -7.95 -4.46
CA LYS A 164 8.75 -7.02 -4.02
C LYS A 164 8.14 -5.68 -3.65
N ALA A 165 8.64 -5.10 -2.57
CA ALA A 165 8.24 -3.81 -2.05
C ALA A 165 9.46 -2.91 -1.89
N ALA A 166 9.41 -1.71 -2.47
CA ALA A 166 10.38 -0.68 -2.17
C ALA A 166 9.99 0.02 -0.85
N LEU A 167 10.95 0.11 0.05
CA LEU A 167 10.83 0.78 1.34
C LEU A 167 11.85 1.92 1.42
N VAL A 168 11.47 3.02 2.04
CA VAL A 168 12.33 4.17 2.33
C VAL A 168 12.21 4.55 3.79
N LYS A 169 13.31 4.99 4.39
CA LYS A 169 13.36 5.42 5.79
C LYS A 169 13.05 6.92 5.88
N GLU A 170 11.92 7.26 6.48
CA GLU A 170 11.48 8.64 6.71
C GLU A 170 11.27 8.87 8.20
N GLY A 171 11.95 9.86 8.78
CA GLY A 171 11.82 10.16 10.22
C GLY A 171 12.17 8.98 11.12
N GLY A 172 13.12 8.14 10.70
CA GLY A 172 13.52 6.93 11.44
C GLY A 172 12.58 5.74 11.31
N THR A 173 11.52 5.82 10.50
CA THR A 173 10.56 4.73 10.26
C THR A 173 10.59 4.31 8.80
N TRP A 174 10.58 3.00 8.53
CA TRP A 174 10.44 2.49 7.17
C TRP A 174 9.01 2.65 6.69
N LYS A 175 8.88 3.13 5.45
CA LYS A 175 7.62 3.36 4.77
C LYS A 175 7.68 2.82 3.35
N ILE A 176 6.52 2.46 2.81
CA ILE A 176 6.38 1.99 1.44
C ILE A 176 6.55 3.16 0.47
N ASP A 177 7.44 2.98 -0.51
CA ASP A 177 7.49 3.78 -1.72
C ASP A 177 6.71 3.06 -2.83
N ILE A 178 5.45 3.44 -2.99
CA ILE A 178 4.54 2.83 -3.97
C ILE A 178 5.05 3.07 -5.38
N GLU A 179 5.52 4.28 -5.67
CA GLU A 179 6.03 4.61 -7.01
C GLU A 179 7.22 3.74 -7.38
N GLU A 180 8.17 3.55 -6.48
CA GLU A 180 9.33 2.71 -6.77
C GLU A 180 8.93 1.22 -6.81
N THR A 181 7.96 0.82 -5.98
CA THR A 181 7.43 -0.54 -6.02
C THR A 181 6.75 -0.87 -7.35
N ASP A 182 6.00 0.07 -7.93
CA ASP A 182 5.37 -0.13 -9.25
C ASP A 182 6.41 -0.39 -10.33
N LYS A 183 7.53 0.34 -10.31
CA LYS A 183 8.64 0.13 -11.27
C LYS A 183 9.35 -1.21 -11.09
N LEU A 184 9.28 -1.81 -9.90
CA LEU A 184 9.84 -3.16 -9.68
C LEU A 184 8.98 -4.24 -10.32
N LYS A 185 7.69 -3.98 -10.59
CA LYS A 185 6.76 -4.92 -11.22
C LYS A 185 6.78 -4.86 -12.74
N GLU A 186 7.23 -3.75 -13.31
CA GLU A 186 7.38 -3.57 -14.76
C GLU A 186 8.66 -4.21 -15.34
N LYS A 187 9.52 -4.78 -14.48
CA LYS A 187 10.80 -5.40 -14.85
C LYS A 187 10.75 -6.91 -14.72
#